data_AF-A0A831TTP4-F1
#
_entry.id   AF-A0A831TTP4-F1
#
_cell.length_a   1.000
_cell.length_b   1.000
_cell.length_c   1.000
_cell.angle_alpha   90.00
_cell.angle_beta   90.00
_cell.angle_gamma   90.00
#
_symmetry.space_group_name_H-M   'P 1'
#
loop_
_entity.id
_entity.type
_entity.pdbx_description
1 polymer ?
#
loop_
_entity_poly.entity_id
_entity_poly.type
_entity_poly.pdbx_seq_one_letter_code
_entity_poly.pdbx_strand_id
1 'polypeptide(L)' 'MRARGGYELEIKWANGSLSEAHIVPQYSGTCSIRVPHDFEIYSDHRKIEHRRDTNQSGVISFEVQAARAYELRVI' A
#
# COMPACT_ATOMS: atom_id res chain seq x y z
N MET A 1 8.69 -9.28 -4.67
CA MET A 1 9.08 -9.50 -3.25
C MET A 1 7.88 -10.04 -2.48
N ARG A 2 8.07 -10.76 -1.36
CA ARG A 2 6.97 -11.20 -0.48
C ARG A 2 7.13 -10.61 0.91
N ALA A 3 6.03 -10.11 1.49
CA ALA A 3 6.00 -9.59 2.86
C ALA A 3 5.18 -10.50 3.79
N ARG A 4 5.43 -10.36 5.10
CA ARG A 4 4.68 -11.05 6.15
C ARG A 4 3.18 -10.69 6.03
N GLY A 5 2.31 -11.67 6.27
CA GLY A 5 0.85 -11.51 6.08
C GLY A 5 0.33 -11.96 4.72
N GLY A 6 1.18 -12.54 3.87
CA GLY A 6 0.77 -13.09 2.58
C GLY A 6 0.60 -12.01 1.51
N TYR A 7 1.54 -11.07 1.42
CA TYR A 7 1.51 -10.02 0.40
C TYR A 7 2.60 -10.25 -0.64
N GLU A 8 2.24 -10.17 -1.91
CA GLU A 8 3.17 -9.98 -3.01
C GLU A 8 3.32 -8.49 -3.29
N LEU A 9 4.57 -8.05 -3.43
CA LEU A 9 4.95 -6.66 -3.55
C LEU A 9 5.90 -6.46 -4.72
N GLU A 10 5.60 -5.46 -5.54
CA GLU A 10 6.54 -4.85 -6.48
C GLU A 10 6.71 -3.38 -6.10
N ILE A 11 7.95 -2.89 -6.14
CA ILE A 11 8.27 -1.54 -5.69
C ILE A 11 9.14 -0.88 -6.73
N LYS A 12 8.74 0.32 -7.16
CA LYS A 12 9.55 1.18 -8.02
C LYS A 12 10.10 2.35 -7.23
N TRP A 13 11.33 2.69 -7.54
CA TRP A 13 12.08 3.75 -6.91
C TRP A 13 12.46 4.77 -7.97
N ALA A 14 12.41 6.06 -7.63
CA ALA A 14 12.90 7.15 -8.45
C ALA A 14 13.72 8.09 -7.56
N ASN A 15 14.90 8.49 -8.02
CA ASN A 15 15.80 9.42 -7.31
C ASN A 15 16.12 8.99 -5.85
N GLY A 16 16.18 7.68 -5.58
CA GLY A 16 16.46 7.15 -4.24
C GLY A 16 15.25 7.10 -3.29
N SER A 17 14.06 7.50 -3.76
CA SER A 17 12.82 7.46 -2.99
C SER A 17 11.79 6.51 -3.61
N LEU A 18 10.91 5.97 -2.77
CA LEU A 18 9.77 5.16 -3.22
C LEU A 18 8.92 6.04 -4.14
N SER A 19 8.63 5.58 -5.37
CA SER A 19 7.75 6.32 -6.29
C SER A 19 6.41 5.62 -6.47
N GLU A 20 6.43 4.28 -6.49
CA GLU A 20 5.24 3.47 -6.75
C GLU A 20 5.39 2.11 -6.06
N ALA A 21 4.29 1.55 -5.55
CA ALA A 21 4.25 0.17 -5.09
C ALA A 21 2.98 -0.54 -5.56
N HIS A 22 3.13 -1.79 -5.97
CA HIS A 22 2.03 -2.69 -6.31
C HIS A 22 1.93 -3.76 -5.25
N ILE A 23 0.74 -3.91 -4.70
CA ILE A 23 0.45 -4.81 -3.59
C ILE A 23 -0.65 -5.78 -4.02
N VAL A 24 -0.38 -7.07 -3.91
CA VAL A 24 -1.37 -8.13 -4.10
C VAL A 24 -1.44 -8.98 -2.83
N PRO A 25 -2.53 -8.91 -2.05
CA PRO A 25 -2.71 -9.70 -0.85
C PRO A 25 -3.21 -11.11 -1.20
N GLN A 26 -2.82 -12.09 -0.40
CA GLN A 26 -3.35 -13.45 -0.46
C GLN A 26 -4.64 -13.60 0.34
N TYR A 27 -4.87 -12.73 1.33
CA TYR A 27 -6.02 -12.76 2.23
C TYR A 27 -6.70 -11.40 2.29
N SER A 28 -8.02 -11.40 2.48
CA SER A 28 -8.79 -10.18 2.72
C SER A 28 -8.63 -9.70 4.17
N GLY A 29 -8.75 -8.39 4.39
CA GLY A 29 -8.69 -7.78 5.72
C GLY A 29 -8.01 -6.42 5.67
N THR A 30 -7.40 -6.01 6.78
CA THR A 30 -6.69 -4.72 6.83
C THR A 30 -5.23 -4.88 6.43
N CYS A 31 -4.80 -4.10 5.43
CA CYS A 31 -3.39 -3.92 5.09
C CYS A 31 -2.87 -2.68 5.78
N SER A 32 -1.76 -2.82 6.53
CA SER A 32 -1.07 -1.71 7.18
C SER A 32 0.36 -1.62 6.66
N ILE A 33 0.76 -0.43 6.23
CA ILE A 33 2.08 -0.19 5.66
C ILE A 33 2.67 1.11 6.19
N ARG A 34 3.99 1.14 6.33
CA ARG A 34 4.72 2.36 6.65
C ARG A 34 5.18 3.04 5.36
N VAL A 35 4.81 4.29 5.20
CA VAL A 35 5.13 5.13 4.04
C VAL A 35 5.87 6.39 4.49
N PRO A 36 6.95 6.80 3.78
CA PRO A 36 7.76 7.95 4.17
C PRO A 36 7.15 9.31 3.78
N HIS A 37 6.21 9.33 2.83
CA HIS A 37 5.58 10.51 2.26
C HIS A 37 4.06 10.32 2.20
N ASP A 38 3.32 11.31 1.70
CA ASP A 38 1.91 11.16 1.41
C ASP A 38 1.72 10.32 0.14
N PHE A 39 0.76 9.39 0.19
CA PHE A 39 0.44 8.50 -0.91
C PHE A 39 -1.06 8.50 -1.20
N GLU A 40 -1.38 8.28 -2.46
CA GLU A 40 -2.71 7.86 -2.88
C GLU A 40 -2.70 6.36 -3.15
N ILE A 41 -3.82 5.71 -2.85
CA ILE A 41 -4.00 4.28 -3.10
C ILE A 41 -5.09 4.12 -4.15
N TYR A 42 -4.83 3.29 -5.14
CA TYR A 42 -5.75 2.97 -6.22
C TYR A 42 -6.00 1.47 -6.30
N SER A 43 -7.22 1.09 -6.69
CA SER A 43 -7.55 -0.26 -7.11
C SER A 43 -8.55 -0.19 -8.26
N ASP A 44 -8.31 -0.95 -9.33
CA ASP A 44 -9.08 -0.88 -10.58
C ASP A 44 -9.27 0.56 -11.09
N HIS A 45 -8.17 1.33 -11.10
CA HIS A 45 -8.13 2.75 -11.51
C HIS A 45 -8.99 3.71 -10.67
N ARG A 46 -9.50 3.28 -9.50
CA ARG A 46 -10.26 4.11 -8.58
C ARG A 46 -9.46 4.37 -7.32
N LYS A 47 -9.38 5.64 -6.91
CA LYS A 47 -8.79 6.03 -5.64
C LYS A 47 -9.62 5.43 -4.50
N ILE A 48 -8.96 4.81 -3.53
CA ILE A 48 -9.58 4.26 -2.33
C ILE A 48 -9.15 5.05 -1.10
N GLU A 49 -9.98 5.04 -0.07
CA GLU A 49 -9.68 5.68 1.20
C GLU A 49 -8.71 4.83 2.03
N HIS A 50 -7.87 5.52 2.81
CA HIS A 50 -7.02 4.92 3.81
C HIS A 50 -7.05 5.79 5.07
N ARG A 51 -6.71 5.19 6.21
CA ARG A 51 -6.61 5.88 7.49
C ARG A 51 -5.15 5.94 7.93
N ARG A 52 -4.71 7.10 8.42
CA ARG A 52 -3.43 7.19 9.12
C ARG A 52 -3.59 6.63 10.53
N ASP A 53 -2.62 5.84 10.96
CA ASP A 53 -2.54 5.37 12.34
C ASP A 53 -2.06 6.54 13.23
N THR A 54 -2.87 6.92 14.22
CA THR A 54 -2.53 8.00 15.16
C THR A 54 -1.47 7.60 16.18
N ASN A 55 -1.27 6.30 16.39
CA ASN A 55 -0.30 5.77 17.35
C ASN A 55 1.04 5.43 16.69
N GLN A 56 1.08 5.35 15.36
CA GLN A 56 2.28 5.01 14.60
C GLN A 56 2.51 6.00 13.44
N SER A 57 3.47 6.90 13.64
CA SER A 57 3.85 7.87 12.61
C SER A 57 4.23 7.18 11.29
N GLY A 58 3.68 7.71 10.20
CA GLY A 58 3.92 7.22 8.84
C GLY A 58 3.27 5.88 8.52
N VAL A 59 2.39 5.33 9.37
CA VAL A 59 1.63 4.11 9.05
C VAL A 59 0.25 4.47 8.52
N ILE A 60 -0.12 3.87 7.39
CA ILE A 60 -1.48 3.94 6.84
C ILE A 60 -2.09 2.54 6.80
N SER A 61 -3.41 2.48 6.94
CA SER A 61 -4.19 1.25 6.91
C SER A 61 -5.42 1.39 6.01
N PHE A 62 -5.72 0.33 5.27
CA PHE A 62 -6.88 0.27 4.37
C PHE A 62 -7.36 -1.17 4.19
N GLU A 63 -8.62 -1.33 3.81
CA GLU A 63 -9.22 -2.64 3.56
C GLU A 63 -8.78 -3.20 2.21
N VAL A 64 -8.40 -4.47 2.21
CA VAL A 64 -7.94 -5.21 1.03
C VAL A 64 -8.74 -6.49 0.82
N GLN A 65 -8.83 -6.91 -0.44
CA GLN A 65 -9.44 -8.15 -0.86
C GLN A 65 -8.38 -9.08 -1.44
N ALA A 66 -8.41 -10.35 -1.08
CA ALA A 66 -7.53 -11.37 -1.63
C ALA A 66 -7.47 -11.33 -3.17
N ALA A 67 -6.27 -11.49 -3.72
CA ALA A 67 -5.93 -11.45 -5.14
C ALA A 67 -6.23 -10.13 -5.88
N ARG A 68 -6.68 -9.09 -5.18
CA ARG A 68 -6.92 -7.77 -5.80
C ARG A 68 -5.66 -6.91 -5.77
N ALA A 69 -5.37 -6.24 -6.88
CA ALA A 69 -4.21 -5.36 -6.97
C ALA A 69 -4.51 -3.97 -6.39
N TYR A 70 -3.54 -3.45 -5.66
CA TYR A 70 -3.53 -2.10 -5.11
C TYR A 70 -2.25 -1.39 -5.52
N GLU A 71 -2.40 -0.19 -6.04
CA GLU A 71 -1.31 0.65 -6.50
C GLU A 71 -1.16 1.86 -5.59
N LEU A 72 0.05 2.08 -5.09
CA LEU A 72 0.39 3.24 -4.28
C LEU A 72 1.24 4.20 -5.08
N ARG A 73 0.87 5.47 -5.06
CA ARG A 73 1.57 6.54 -5.77
C ARG A 73 1.90 7.68 -4.81
N VAL A 74 3.13 8.15 -4.85
CA VAL A 74 3.54 9.37 -4.13
C VAL A 74 2.80 10.58 -4.72
N ILE A 75 2.46 11.54 -3.85
CA ILE A 75 1.93 12.86 -4.22
C ILE A 75 3.05 13.90 -4.22
#